data_AF-A0A972ZCD5-F1
#
_entry.id   AF-A0A972ZCD5-F1
#
_cell.length_a   1.000
_cell.length_b   1.000
_cell.length_c   1.000
_cell.angle_alpha   90.00
_cell.angle_beta   90.00
_cell.angle_gamma   90.00
#
_symmetry.space_group_name_H-M   'P 1'
#
loop_
_entity.id
_entity.type
_entity.pdbx_description
1 polymer ?
#
loop_
_entity_poly.entity_id
_entity_poly.type
_entity_poly.pdbx_seq_one_letter_code
_entity_poly.pdbx_strand_id
1 'polypeptide(L)'
;AVETIKDAGLRSFIKTAMAVPGHGENTVVADKYRRLEDLPDGSWGRQVATMYATYGWPYPGEKHGAPEMTAQHDWVHVLSGYPPTPVGELQVNTYMAVSSDDPMSFGGIFLAMSLYGLGGISLPIGNFTSQGGAYDRPDIGALFSEAVNRSAAVRVDFFDFDHWGSAKTSVEQLREQYEIPAKTVDIGDPDPGLASPPA
;
A
#
# COMPACT_ATOMS: atom_id res chain seq x y z
N ALA A 1 12.64 28.51 -14.02
CA ALA A 1 11.26 27.99 -14.04
C ALA A 1 11.22 26.51 -13.64
N VAL A 2 11.79 25.60 -14.45
CA VAL A 2 11.84 24.16 -14.12
C VAL A 2 12.61 23.87 -12.83
N GLU A 3 13.78 24.47 -12.63
CA GLU A 3 14.54 24.33 -11.36
C GLU A 3 13.80 24.93 -10.17
N THR A 4 13.11 26.05 -10.36
CA THR A 4 12.30 26.70 -9.33
C THR A 4 11.09 25.85 -8.92
N ILE A 5 10.47 25.14 -9.89
CA ILE A 5 9.37 24.20 -9.66
C ILE A 5 9.88 22.93 -8.96
N LYS A 6 11.07 22.43 -9.32
CA LYS A 6 11.72 21.31 -8.63
C LYS A 6 12.06 21.66 -7.18
N ASP A 7 12.64 22.84 -6.95
CA ASP A 7 13.00 23.31 -5.62
C ASP A 7 11.78 23.61 -4.76
N ALA A 8 10.76 24.27 -5.32
CA ALA A 8 9.52 24.56 -4.61
C ALA A 8 8.72 23.27 -4.34
N GLY A 9 8.67 22.36 -5.31
CA GLY A 9 8.01 21.06 -5.19
C GLY A 9 8.71 20.15 -4.17
N LEU A 10 10.04 20.07 -4.19
CA LEU A 10 10.83 19.30 -3.24
C LEU A 10 10.74 19.90 -1.83
N ARG A 11 10.83 21.23 -1.69
CA ARG A 11 10.66 21.88 -0.37
C ARG A 11 9.25 21.75 0.14
N SER A 12 8.24 21.82 -0.73
CA SER A 12 6.85 21.62 -0.32
C SER A 12 6.60 20.15 0.04
N PHE A 13 7.17 19.20 -0.70
CA PHE A 13 7.13 17.79 -0.37
C PHE A 13 7.83 17.49 0.96
N ILE A 14 9.05 18.03 1.18
CA ILE A 14 9.77 17.90 2.46
C ILE A 14 8.98 18.56 3.59
N LYS A 15 8.40 19.74 3.39
CA LYS A 15 7.59 20.42 4.40
C LYS A 15 6.31 19.65 4.72
N THR A 16 5.65 19.08 3.72
CA THR A 16 4.50 18.20 3.90
C THR A 16 4.92 16.91 4.60
N ALA A 17 6.02 16.28 4.21
CA ALA A 17 6.55 15.08 4.83
C ALA A 17 7.04 15.31 6.27
N MET A 18 7.57 16.50 6.59
CA MET A 18 7.90 16.92 7.96
C MET A 18 6.67 17.38 8.77
N ALA A 19 5.57 17.74 8.11
CA ALA A 19 4.30 18.09 8.74
C ALA A 19 3.36 16.89 8.89
N VAL A 20 3.61 15.79 8.16
CA VAL A 20 3.02 14.48 8.43
C VAL A 20 3.59 14.02 9.77
N PRO A 21 2.76 13.88 10.82
CA PRO A 21 3.22 13.38 12.10
C PRO A 21 3.70 11.95 11.93
N GLY A 22 5.03 11.78 11.83
CA GLY A 22 5.71 10.49 11.73
C GLY A 22 6.59 10.18 12.94
N HIS A 23 6.44 10.94 14.04
CA HIS A 23 7.11 10.72 15.33
C HIS A 23 6.18 11.16 16.45
N GLY A 24 5.11 10.41 16.65
CA GLY A 24 4.17 10.63 17.74
C GLY A 24 3.38 9.36 17.94
N GLU A 25 3.76 8.58 18.95
CA GLU A 25 2.93 7.47 19.39
C GLU A 25 1.52 8.00 19.66
N ASN A 26 0.53 7.38 19.03
CA ASN A 26 -0.88 7.68 19.23
C ASN A 26 -1.55 6.39 19.70
N THR A 27 -1.71 6.28 21.01
CA THR A 27 -2.28 5.09 21.65
C THR A 27 -3.70 4.81 21.17
N VAL A 28 -4.49 5.83 20.85
CA VAL A 28 -5.86 5.66 20.34
C VAL A 28 -5.84 4.97 18.97
N VAL A 29 -4.93 5.38 18.09
CA VAL A 29 -4.77 4.75 16.77
C VAL A 29 -4.18 3.35 16.94
N ALA A 30 -3.13 3.18 17.72
CA ALA A 30 -2.51 1.87 17.95
C ALA A 30 -3.53 0.86 18.53
N ASP A 31 -4.33 1.25 19.52
CA ASP A 31 -5.36 0.40 20.11
C ASP A 31 -6.48 0.06 19.11
N LYS A 32 -6.82 0.99 18.21
CA LYS A 32 -7.79 0.76 17.14
C LYS A 32 -7.30 -0.34 16.18
N TYR A 33 -6.02 -0.32 15.80
CA TYR A 33 -5.42 -1.36 14.97
C TYR A 33 -5.25 -2.69 15.72
N ARG A 34 -4.84 -2.69 17.00
CA ARG A 34 -4.77 -3.93 17.80
C ARG A 34 -6.10 -4.67 17.89
N ARG A 35 -7.23 -3.95 17.98
CA ARG A 35 -8.57 -4.58 18.02
C ARG A 35 -8.90 -5.39 16.76
N LEU A 36 -8.16 -5.20 15.66
CA LEU A 36 -8.31 -6.03 14.47
C LEU A 36 -7.89 -7.49 14.74
N GLU A 37 -7.01 -7.73 15.71
CA GLU A 37 -6.58 -9.06 16.15
C GLU A 37 -7.70 -9.85 16.84
N ASP A 38 -8.76 -9.19 17.31
CA ASP A 38 -9.90 -9.86 17.94
C ASP A 38 -11.03 -10.18 16.95
N LEU A 39 -10.87 -9.78 15.68
CA LEU A 39 -11.88 -10.03 14.66
C LEU A 39 -11.85 -11.49 14.18
N PRO A 40 -12.97 -12.00 13.62
CA PRO A 40 -13.06 -13.37 13.15
C PRO A 40 -11.97 -13.71 12.13
N ASP A 41 -11.46 -14.94 12.18
CA ASP A 41 -10.51 -15.42 11.18
C ASP A 41 -11.10 -15.32 9.76
N GLY A 42 -10.28 -14.88 8.81
CA GLY A 42 -10.70 -14.60 7.44
C GLY A 42 -11.45 -13.27 7.25
N SER A 43 -11.78 -12.54 8.32
CA SER A 43 -12.31 -11.17 8.21
C SER A 43 -11.26 -10.22 7.64
N TRP A 44 -11.70 -9.19 6.91
CA TRP A 44 -10.78 -8.26 6.27
C TRP A 44 -9.85 -7.57 7.27
N GLY A 45 -10.41 -7.08 8.38
CA GLY A 45 -9.63 -6.47 9.44
C GLY A 45 -8.65 -7.46 10.10
N ARG A 46 -9.09 -8.69 10.38
CA ARG A 46 -8.20 -9.73 10.93
C ARG A 46 -7.02 -10.02 9.99
N GLN A 47 -7.28 -10.09 8.69
CA GLN A 47 -6.26 -10.32 7.68
C GLN A 47 -5.29 -9.14 7.54
N VAL A 48 -5.74 -7.89 7.76
CA VAL A 48 -4.84 -6.72 7.86
C VAL A 48 -3.90 -6.87 9.07
N ALA A 49 -4.43 -7.22 10.25
CA ALA A 49 -3.59 -7.47 11.43
C ALA A 49 -2.57 -8.60 11.19
N THR A 50 -3.01 -9.69 10.55
CA THR A 50 -2.12 -10.79 10.15
C THR A 50 -1.04 -10.34 9.19
N MET A 51 -1.34 -9.45 8.23
CA MET A 51 -0.35 -8.88 7.33
C MET A 51 0.73 -8.10 8.10
N TYR A 52 0.33 -7.17 8.97
CA TYR A 52 1.27 -6.42 9.81
C TYR A 52 2.18 -7.34 10.64
N ALA A 53 1.59 -8.38 11.27
CA ALA A 53 2.34 -9.37 12.02
C ALA A 53 3.31 -10.19 11.14
N THR A 54 2.89 -10.57 9.93
CA THR A 54 3.68 -11.37 8.98
C THR A 54 4.94 -10.63 8.52
N TYR A 55 4.82 -9.33 8.27
CA TYR A 55 5.94 -8.49 7.83
C TYR A 55 6.71 -7.84 8.99
N GLY A 56 6.31 -8.10 10.25
CA GLY A 56 6.96 -7.55 11.44
C GLY A 56 6.84 -6.03 11.54
N TRP A 57 5.77 -5.45 11.01
CA TRP A 57 5.57 -4.00 11.00
C TRP A 57 4.81 -3.52 12.23
N PRO A 58 5.25 -2.40 12.84
CA PRO A 58 4.47 -1.73 13.87
C PRO A 58 3.16 -1.19 13.28
N TYR A 59 2.09 -1.24 14.06
CA TYR A 59 0.82 -0.67 13.65
C TYR A 59 0.89 0.85 13.51
N PRO A 60 0.00 1.47 12.71
CA PRO A 60 -0.20 2.90 12.75
C PRO A 60 -0.49 3.36 14.19
N GLY A 61 0.15 4.47 14.59
CA GLY A 61 0.10 4.97 15.96
C GLY A 61 1.12 4.34 16.93
N GLU A 62 1.78 3.25 16.58
CA GLU A 62 2.93 2.75 17.32
C GLU A 62 4.22 3.44 16.91
N LYS A 63 5.27 3.28 17.71
CA LYS A 63 6.60 3.81 17.38
C LYS A 63 7.10 3.23 16.07
N HIS A 64 7.52 4.10 15.15
CA HIS A 64 7.93 3.76 13.77
C HIS A 64 6.81 3.21 12.87
N GLY A 65 5.56 3.20 13.34
CA GLY A 65 4.38 2.90 12.52
C GLY A 65 4.18 3.91 11.39
N ALA A 66 3.63 3.45 10.27
CA ALA A 66 3.22 4.32 9.19
C ALA A 66 2.09 5.28 9.65
N PRO A 67 1.98 6.49 9.07
CA PRO A 67 0.85 7.38 9.32
C PRO A 67 -0.49 6.70 9.00
N GLU A 68 -1.48 6.84 9.87
CA GLU A 68 -2.81 6.22 9.63
C GLU A 68 -3.45 6.68 8.31
N MET A 69 -3.21 7.93 7.92
CA MET A 69 -3.73 8.49 6.66
C MET A 69 -3.21 7.77 5.41
N THR A 70 -2.03 7.14 5.48
CA THR A 70 -1.50 6.35 4.37
C THR A 70 -1.91 4.90 4.50
N ALA A 71 -2.19 4.39 5.69
CA ALA A 71 -2.51 2.97 5.94
C ALA A 71 -3.84 2.48 5.34
N GLN A 72 -4.59 3.32 4.62
CA GLN A 72 -5.79 2.89 3.88
C GLN A 72 -5.45 1.87 2.79
N HIS A 73 -4.36 2.06 2.04
CA HIS A 73 -3.98 1.13 0.97
C HIS A 73 -3.57 -0.27 1.49
N ASP A 74 -3.14 -0.37 2.75
CA ASP A 74 -2.83 -1.64 3.43
C ASP A 74 -4.02 -2.60 3.43
N TRP A 75 -5.23 -2.06 3.53
CA TRP A 75 -6.45 -2.86 3.42
C TRP A 75 -6.62 -3.44 2.01
N VAL A 76 -6.28 -2.64 1.00
CA VAL A 76 -6.40 -3.03 -0.40
C VAL A 76 -5.39 -4.11 -0.77
N HIS A 77 -4.22 -4.16 -0.13
CA HIS A 77 -3.29 -5.30 -0.27
C HIS A 77 -3.97 -6.63 0.04
N VAL A 78 -4.68 -6.71 1.17
CA VAL A 78 -5.41 -7.93 1.58
C VAL A 78 -6.54 -8.26 0.59
N LEU A 79 -7.34 -7.26 0.23
CA LEU A 79 -8.51 -7.47 -0.62
C LEU A 79 -8.11 -7.88 -2.04
N SER A 80 -7.15 -7.15 -2.63
CA SER A 80 -6.60 -7.46 -3.95
C SER A 80 -5.73 -8.72 -3.93
N GLY A 81 -5.07 -9.05 -2.82
CA GLY A 81 -4.10 -10.15 -2.78
C GLY A 81 -2.76 -9.81 -3.43
N TYR A 82 -2.47 -8.52 -3.64
CA TYR A 82 -1.11 -8.06 -3.91
C TYR A 82 -0.38 -7.89 -2.59
N PRO A 83 0.75 -8.60 -2.37
CA PRO A 83 1.50 -8.46 -1.13
C PRO A 83 2.15 -7.07 -1.04
N PRO A 84 2.45 -6.57 0.17
CA PRO A 84 3.10 -5.28 0.34
C PRO A 84 4.62 -5.40 0.14
N THR A 85 4.99 -5.73 -1.10
CA THR A 85 6.37 -5.87 -1.60
C THR A 85 6.61 -4.87 -2.73
N PRO A 86 7.85 -4.57 -3.15
CA PRO A 86 8.10 -3.55 -4.17
C PRO A 86 7.27 -3.66 -5.46
N VAL A 87 7.07 -4.88 -5.97
CA VAL A 87 6.19 -5.12 -7.12
C VAL A 87 4.72 -5.06 -6.72
N GLY A 88 4.36 -5.64 -5.58
CA GLY A 88 2.97 -5.60 -5.11
C GLY A 88 2.48 -4.18 -4.76
N GLU A 89 3.38 -3.28 -4.39
CA GLU A 89 3.14 -1.84 -4.24
C GLU A 89 2.80 -1.17 -5.57
N LEU A 90 3.50 -1.54 -6.66
CA LEU A 90 3.11 -1.12 -8.01
C LEU A 90 1.69 -1.58 -8.32
N GLN A 91 1.40 -2.84 -8.04
CA GLN A 91 0.12 -3.47 -8.38
C GLN A 91 -1.03 -2.90 -7.54
N VAL A 92 -0.88 -2.71 -6.23
CA VAL A 92 -1.94 -2.15 -5.38
C VAL A 92 -2.24 -0.70 -5.75
N ASN A 93 -1.20 0.11 -6.00
CA ASN A 93 -1.38 1.51 -6.36
C ASN A 93 -2.01 1.62 -7.76
N THR A 94 -1.64 0.73 -8.68
CA THR A 94 -2.29 0.61 -10.00
C THR A 94 -3.75 0.17 -9.85
N TYR A 95 -4.01 -0.79 -8.96
CA TYR A 95 -5.34 -1.30 -8.70
C TYR A 95 -6.27 -0.20 -8.20
N MET A 96 -5.85 0.54 -7.17
CA MET A 96 -6.63 1.65 -6.60
C MET A 96 -6.81 2.80 -7.59
N ALA A 97 -5.78 3.14 -8.37
CA ALA A 97 -5.86 4.25 -9.32
C ALA A 97 -6.80 3.96 -10.51
N VAL A 98 -6.82 2.73 -10.98
CA VAL A 98 -7.71 2.34 -12.09
C VAL A 98 -9.16 2.12 -11.63
N SER A 99 -9.38 1.73 -10.38
CA SER A 99 -10.74 1.57 -9.83
C SER A 99 -11.35 2.87 -9.27
N SER A 100 -10.61 3.98 -9.31
CA SER A 100 -11.02 5.29 -8.81
C SER A 100 -11.33 6.25 -9.95
N ASP A 101 -12.36 7.08 -9.76
CA ASP A 101 -12.67 8.20 -10.68
C ASP A 101 -11.85 9.46 -10.35
N ASP A 102 -11.09 9.48 -9.23
CA ASP A 102 -10.23 10.60 -8.86
C ASP A 102 -8.93 10.58 -9.68
N PRO A 103 -8.66 11.57 -10.56
CA PRO A 103 -7.42 11.63 -11.31
C PRO A 103 -6.17 11.78 -10.42
N MET A 104 -6.31 12.22 -9.17
CA MET A 104 -5.19 12.33 -8.23
C MET A 104 -4.69 10.97 -7.74
N SER A 105 -5.51 9.92 -7.82
CA SER A 105 -5.14 8.54 -7.47
C SER A 105 -3.93 8.03 -8.27
N PHE A 106 -3.73 8.55 -9.50
CA PHE A 106 -2.58 8.24 -10.34
C PHE A 106 -1.24 8.59 -9.70
N GLY A 107 -1.23 9.51 -8.73
CA GLY A 107 -0.03 9.84 -7.95
C GLY A 107 0.58 8.65 -7.20
N GLY A 108 -0.24 7.68 -6.77
CA GLY A 108 0.24 6.47 -6.10
C GLY A 108 1.12 5.61 -7.00
N ILE A 109 0.76 5.47 -8.29
CA ILE A 109 1.57 4.74 -9.28
C ILE A 109 2.94 5.41 -9.43
N PHE A 110 2.98 6.74 -9.59
CA PHE A 110 4.24 7.47 -9.68
C PHE A 110 5.09 7.34 -8.43
N LEU A 111 4.47 7.35 -7.24
CA LEU A 111 5.19 7.14 -5.98
C LEU A 111 5.82 5.75 -5.96
N ALA A 112 5.06 4.69 -6.26
CA ALA A 112 5.58 3.32 -6.32
C ALA A 112 6.73 3.20 -7.33
N MET A 113 6.59 3.74 -8.55
CA MET A 113 7.66 3.76 -9.55
C MET A 113 8.90 4.52 -9.10
N SER A 114 8.72 5.65 -8.42
CA SER A 114 9.83 6.46 -7.95
C SER A 114 10.57 5.80 -6.80
N LEU A 115 9.83 5.21 -5.85
CA LEU A 115 10.42 4.44 -4.76
C LEU A 115 11.08 3.19 -5.34
N TYR A 116 10.33 2.24 -5.85
CA TYR A 116 10.82 0.88 -6.07
C TYR A 116 11.49 0.66 -7.43
N GLY A 117 11.14 1.46 -8.44
CA GLY A 117 11.78 1.43 -9.75
C GLY A 117 13.09 2.22 -9.77
N LEU A 118 13.02 3.52 -9.48
CA LEU A 118 14.18 4.41 -9.56
C LEU A 118 15.07 4.37 -8.31
N GLY A 119 14.49 4.35 -7.11
CA GLY A 119 15.24 4.44 -5.86
C GLY A 119 15.77 5.84 -5.56
N GLY A 120 16.60 5.95 -4.52
CA GLY A 120 17.26 7.21 -4.12
C GLY A 120 16.36 8.20 -3.39
N ILE A 121 15.16 7.77 -2.99
CA ILE A 121 14.23 8.55 -2.18
C ILE A 121 14.27 8.02 -0.75
N SER A 122 14.64 8.90 0.19
CA SER A 122 14.48 8.66 1.62
C SER A 122 13.19 9.31 2.09
N LEU A 123 12.27 8.50 2.61
CA LEU A 123 11.08 9.02 3.27
C LEU A 123 11.36 9.13 4.77
N PRO A 124 10.97 10.25 5.41
CA PRO A 124 11.10 10.38 6.87
C PRO A 124 10.14 9.44 7.62
N ILE A 125 9.26 8.75 6.90
CA ILE A 125 8.33 7.74 7.41
C ILE A 125 9.08 6.41 7.51
N GLY A 126 9.22 5.86 8.72
CA GLY A 126 9.79 4.54 8.96
C GLY A 126 11.30 4.41 8.70
N ASN A 127 12.05 5.50 8.51
CA ASN A 127 13.46 5.50 8.10
C ASN A 127 13.72 4.68 6.82
N PHE A 128 12.73 4.63 5.93
CA PHE A 128 12.84 3.90 4.66
C PHE A 128 13.67 4.70 3.66
N THR A 129 14.71 4.05 3.13
CA THR A 129 15.47 4.56 1.97
C THR A 129 15.33 3.58 0.83
N SER A 130 14.71 4.02 -0.25
CA SER A 130 14.47 3.14 -1.39
C SER A 130 15.74 2.88 -2.18
N GLN A 131 16.00 1.61 -2.46
CA GLN A 131 17.15 1.15 -3.26
C GLN A 131 16.90 1.25 -4.77
N GLY A 132 15.63 1.16 -5.22
CA GLY A 132 15.29 1.07 -6.64
C GLY A 132 15.60 -0.30 -7.25
N GLY A 133 15.41 -0.44 -8.56
CA GLY A 133 15.76 -1.64 -9.32
C GLY A 133 14.79 -2.82 -9.20
N ALA A 134 13.76 -2.74 -8.36
CA ALA A 134 12.81 -3.85 -8.15
C ALA A 134 12.02 -4.23 -9.42
N TYR A 135 12.01 -3.34 -10.42
CA TYR A 135 11.31 -3.51 -11.68
C TYR A 135 12.22 -3.97 -12.83
N ASP A 136 13.50 -4.23 -12.55
CA ASP A 136 14.43 -4.84 -13.52
C ASP A 136 14.17 -6.35 -13.65
N ARG A 137 12.98 -6.69 -14.11
CA ARG A 137 12.54 -8.06 -14.36
C ARG A 137 11.71 -8.15 -15.64
N PRO A 138 11.87 -9.23 -16.44
CA PRO A 138 11.29 -9.31 -17.78
C PRO A 138 9.75 -9.38 -17.80
N ASP A 139 9.13 -9.77 -16.69
CA ASP A 139 7.69 -9.94 -16.51
C ASP A 139 6.98 -8.76 -15.85
N ILE A 140 7.69 -7.65 -15.52
CA ILE A 140 7.10 -6.49 -14.86
C ILE A 140 5.90 -5.90 -15.63
N GLY A 141 5.96 -5.91 -16.97
CA GLY A 141 4.87 -5.43 -17.81
C GLY A 141 3.61 -6.32 -17.70
N ALA A 142 3.78 -7.63 -17.52
CA ALA A 142 2.67 -8.55 -17.32
C ALA A 142 2.03 -8.36 -15.94
N LEU A 143 2.84 -8.17 -14.89
CA LEU A 143 2.39 -7.92 -13.53
C LEU A 143 1.64 -6.58 -13.41
N PHE A 144 2.14 -5.52 -14.06
CA PHE A 144 1.45 -4.24 -14.16
C PHE A 144 0.12 -4.38 -14.93
N SER A 145 0.14 -5.04 -16.09
CA SER A 145 -1.07 -5.22 -16.92
C SER A 145 -2.14 -6.07 -16.23
N GLU A 146 -1.73 -7.05 -15.43
CA GLU A 146 -2.65 -7.84 -14.62
C GLU A 146 -3.38 -6.98 -13.59
N ALA A 147 -2.67 -6.09 -12.88
CA ALA A 147 -3.30 -5.13 -11.98
C ALA A 147 -4.31 -4.23 -12.71
N VAL A 148 -3.93 -3.67 -13.86
CA VAL A 148 -4.83 -2.82 -14.69
C VAL A 148 -6.09 -3.58 -15.12
N ASN A 149 -5.92 -4.76 -15.72
CA ASN A 149 -7.05 -5.52 -16.26
C ASN A 149 -8.02 -5.96 -15.15
N ARG A 150 -7.47 -6.25 -13.96
CA ARG A 150 -8.24 -6.73 -12.82
C ARG A 150 -9.01 -5.61 -12.13
N SER A 151 -8.40 -4.45 -11.92
CA SER A 151 -9.09 -3.30 -11.33
C SER A 151 -10.06 -2.60 -12.28
N ALA A 152 -9.86 -2.68 -13.60
CA ALA A 152 -10.79 -2.10 -14.57
C ALA A 152 -12.20 -2.72 -14.52
N ALA A 153 -12.35 -3.93 -13.98
CA ALA A 153 -13.64 -4.58 -13.74
C ALA A 153 -14.29 -4.16 -12.42
N VAL A 154 -13.55 -3.49 -11.52
CA VAL A 154 -13.97 -3.16 -10.17
C VAL A 154 -14.62 -1.78 -10.17
N ARG A 155 -15.80 -1.68 -9.55
CA ARG A 155 -16.63 -0.46 -9.56
C ARG A 155 -16.64 0.27 -8.22
N VAL A 156 -15.61 0.05 -7.40
CA VAL A 156 -15.50 0.57 -6.05
C VAL A 156 -14.22 1.38 -5.94
N ASP A 157 -14.38 2.62 -5.50
CA ASP A 157 -13.27 3.46 -5.12
C ASP A 157 -12.85 3.12 -3.68
N PHE A 158 -11.68 2.51 -3.54
CA PHE A 158 -11.13 2.14 -2.24
C PHE A 158 -10.39 3.28 -1.53
N PHE A 159 -10.33 4.49 -2.08
CA PHE A 159 -9.89 5.66 -1.31
C PHE A 159 -11.02 6.17 -0.39
N ASP A 160 -12.24 6.25 -0.91
CA ASP A 160 -13.42 6.74 -0.19
C ASP A 160 -14.23 5.62 0.53
N PHE A 161 -13.70 4.40 0.52
CA PHE A 161 -14.39 3.23 1.07
C PHE A 161 -14.35 3.18 2.62
N ASP A 162 -15.46 2.76 3.25
CA ASP A 162 -15.51 2.50 4.70
C ASP A 162 -14.92 1.12 5.05
N HIS A 163 -13.59 1.08 5.11
CA HIS A 163 -12.81 -0.10 5.46
C HIS A 163 -13.14 -0.62 6.86
N TRP A 164 -13.27 0.29 7.83
CA TRP A 164 -13.50 -0.05 9.22
C TRP A 164 -14.91 -0.59 9.46
N GLY A 165 -15.92 -0.04 8.78
CA GLY A 165 -17.28 -0.57 8.78
C GLY A 165 -17.36 -1.99 8.20
N SER A 166 -16.46 -2.33 7.28
CA SER A 166 -16.40 -3.65 6.63
C SER A 166 -15.40 -4.62 7.28
N ALA A 167 -14.70 -4.22 8.35
CA ALA A 167 -13.57 -4.98 8.91
C ALA A 167 -13.94 -6.40 9.39
N LYS A 168 -15.21 -6.62 9.79
CA LYS A 168 -15.72 -7.91 10.26
C LYS A 168 -16.21 -8.83 9.14
N THR A 169 -16.41 -8.29 7.93
CA THR A 169 -16.83 -9.06 6.76
C THR A 169 -15.66 -9.90 6.25
N SER A 170 -15.91 -11.12 5.78
CA SER A 170 -14.83 -11.96 5.25
C SER A 170 -14.27 -11.38 3.95
N VAL A 171 -12.98 -11.60 3.69
CA VAL A 171 -12.34 -11.15 2.45
C VAL A 171 -13.03 -11.78 1.24
N GLU A 172 -13.42 -13.05 1.33
CA GLU A 172 -14.14 -13.78 0.28
C GLU A 172 -15.50 -13.14 -0.01
N GLN A 173 -16.26 -12.80 1.03
CA GLN A 173 -17.55 -12.13 0.91
C GLN A 173 -17.40 -10.76 0.23
N LEU A 174 -16.39 -9.98 0.58
CA LEU A 174 -16.15 -8.68 -0.04
C LEU A 174 -15.72 -8.82 -1.50
N ARG A 175 -14.88 -9.82 -1.82
CA ARG A 175 -14.50 -10.12 -3.21
C ARG A 175 -15.70 -10.53 -4.05
N GLU A 176 -16.60 -11.34 -3.51
CA GLU A 176 -17.85 -11.71 -4.19
C GLU A 176 -18.77 -10.49 -4.35
N GLN A 177 -18.99 -9.74 -3.28
CA GLN A 177 -19.88 -8.57 -3.26
C GLN A 177 -19.47 -7.49 -4.26
N TYR A 178 -18.17 -7.28 -4.44
CA TYR A 178 -17.62 -6.26 -5.34
C TYR A 178 -17.09 -6.84 -6.66
N GLU A 179 -17.43 -8.09 -6.95
CA GLU A 179 -17.07 -8.80 -8.18
C GLU A 179 -15.57 -8.70 -8.51
N ILE A 180 -14.72 -8.73 -7.47
CA ILE A 180 -13.28 -8.60 -7.61
C ILE A 180 -12.76 -9.83 -8.36
N PRO A 181 -12.20 -9.67 -9.58
CA PRO A 181 -11.75 -10.82 -10.33
C PRO A 181 -10.62 -11.55 -9.58
N ALA A 182 -10.41 -12.83 -9.87
CA ALA A 182 -9.30 -13.57 -9.29
C ALA A 182 -7.96 -13.09 -9.89
N LYS A 183 -6.88 -13.15 -9.10
CA LYS A 183 -5.51 -12.94 -9.58
C LYS A 183 -5.17 -14.04 -10.60
N THR A 184 -4.59 -13.65 -11.74
CA THR A 184 -4.29 -14.57 -12.85
C THR A 184 -2.79 -14.74 -13.12
N VAL A 185 -1.98 -13.83 -12.61
CA VAL A 185 -0.52 -13.86 -12.71
C VAL A 185 0.04 -13.72 -11.32
N ASP A 186 0.90 -14.65 -10.90
CA ASP A 186 1.59 -14.53 -9.62
C ASP A 186 2.91 -13.77 -9.77
N ILE A 187 3.29 -13.03 -8.72
CA ILE A 187 4.56 -12.29 -8.68
C ILE A 187 5.77 -13.25 -8.61
N GLY A 188 5.53 -14.49 -8.17
CA GLY A 188 6.55 -15.47 -7.83
C GLY A 188 7.01 -15.30 -6.38
N ASP A 189 7.55 -16.38 -5.79
CA ASP A 189 8.00 -16.41 -4.40
C ASP A 189 9.52 -16.61 -4.28
N PRO A 190 10.24 -15.76 -3.51
CA PRO A 190 9.79 -14.45 -3.04
C PRO A 190 9.78 -13.40 -4.17
N ASP A 191 9.05 -12.30 -3.96
CA ASP A 191 9.27 -11.09 -4.76
C ASP A 191 10.77 -10.72 -4.65
N PRO A 192 11.54 -10.70 -5.75
CA PRO A 192 12.97 -10.42 -5.73
C PRO A 192 13.33 -9.06 -5.10
N GLY A 193 12.36 -8.17 -4.87
CA GLY A 193 12.54 -6.89 -4.19
C GLY A 193 12.56 -6.92 -2.66
N LEU A 194 12.23 -8.04 -1.99
CA LEU A 194 12.44 -8.16 -0.55
C LEU A 194 13.94 -8.33 -0.28
N ALA A 195 14.58 -7.28 0.28
CA ALA A 195 15.84 -7.50 0.97
C ALA A 195 15.58 -8.58 2.03
N SER A 196 16.36 -9.66 2.00
CA SER A 196 16.27 -10.72 3.01
C SER A 196 16.25 -10.08 4.41
N PRO A 197 15.40 -10.56 5.34
CA PRO A 197 15.48 -10.11 6.71
C PRO A 197 16.93 -10.29 7.21
N PRO A 198 17.46 -9.35 8.01
CA PRO A 198 18.78 -9.53 8.59
C PRO A 198 18.81 -10.87 9.36
N ALA A 199 19.84 -11.66 9.09
CA ALA A 199 20.10 -12.94 9.74
C ALA A 199 20.31 -12.78 11.25
#